data_AF-A0A376KZH2-F1
#
_entry.id   AF-A0A376KZH2-F1
#
_cell.length_a   1.000
_cell.length_b   1.000
_cell.length_c   1.000
_cell.angle_alpha   90.00
_cell.angle_beta   90.00
_cell.angle_gamma   90.00
#
_symmetry.space_group_name_H-M   'P 1'
#
loop_
_entity.id
_entity.type
_entity.pdbx_description
1 polymer ?
#
loop_
_entity_poly.entity_id
_entity_poly.type
_entity_poly.pdbx_seq_one_letter_code
_entity_poly.pdbx_strand_id
1 'polypeptide(L)'
;MTVISEQVIKDQGATNLTDALKNVPGVGAFFAGENGNSTTGDAIYMRGADTSNSIYIDGIRDIGSVSRDTFNTEQVEVIKGPSGTDYGRSAPTGSINMISKQPRNDSGIDASASIGSAWFRRGTLDVNQVIGDTTAVRLNVMGEKTHDAGRDKVKNERYGVAPSYRFWPWYSESFVS
;
A
#
# COMPACT_ATOMS: atom_id res chain seq x y z
N MET A 1 6.27 -16.12 -6.63
CA MET A 1 5.42 -15.04 -6.07
C MET A 1 5.76 -14.91 -4.59
N THR A 2 5.82 -13.70 -4.08
CA THR A 2 6.01 -13.41 -2.65
C THR A 2 4.83 -12.57 -2.18
N VAL A 3 4.23 -12.93 -1.05
CA VAL A 3 3.11 -12.19 -0.47
C VAL A 3 3.57 -11.64 0.89
N ILE A 4 3.43 -10.33 1.06
CA ILE A 4 3.68 -9.63 2.31
C ILE A 4 2.32 -9.32 2.92
N SER A 5 1.97 -9.99 4.03
CA SER A 5 0.67 -9.82 4.69
C SER A 5 0.61 -8.52 5.51
N GLU A 6 -0.61 -8.04 5.79
CA GLU A 6 -0.85 -6.91 6.70
C GLU A 6 -0.13 -7.11 8.04
N GLN A 7 -0.13 -8.33 8.58
CA GLN A 7 0.53 -8.64 9.85
C GLN A 7 2.03 -8.34 9.79
N VAL A 8 2.73 -8.76 8.72
CA VAL A 8 4.16 -8.47 8.55
C VAL A 8 4.40 -6.97 8.42
N ILE A 9 3.54 -6.26 7.66
CA ILE A 9 3.61 -4.80 7.50
C ILE A 9 3.46 -4.10 8.86
N LYS A 10 2.49 -4.54 9.68
CA LYS A 10 2.24 -4.02 11.03
C LYS A 10 3.38 -4.31 11.99
N ASP A 11 3.85 -5.55 12.06
CA ASP A 11 4.91 -5.98 12.98
C ASP A 11 6.24 -5.26 12.72
N GLN A 12 6.50 -4.88 11.47
CA GLN A 12 7.68 -4.12 11.08
C GLN A 12 7.49 -2.60 11.17
N GLY A 13 6.28 -2.12 11.46
CA GLY A 13 5.96 -0.70 11.43
C GLY A 13 6.12 -0.08 10.03
N ALA A 14 5.94 -0.87 8.97
CA ALA A 14 6.09 -0.39 7.60
C ALA A 14 4.87 0.46 7.19
N THR A 15 5.08 1.77 7.00
CA THR A 15 4.00 2.74 6.73
C THR A 15 3.84 3.11 5.26
N ASN A 16 4.65 2.53 4.38
CA ASN A 16 4.59 2.77 2.94
C ASN A 16 5.04 1.53 2.14
N LEU A 17 4.73 1.52 0.85
CA LEU A 17 5.06 0.42 -0.06
C LEU A 17 6.57 0.14 -0.11
N THR A 18 7.39 1.19 -0.20
CA THR A 18 8.86 1.04 -0.26
C THR A 18 9.41 0.31 0.98
N ASP A 19 8.87 0.60 2.17
CA ASP A 19 9.23 -0.10 3.41
C ASP A 19 8.72 -1.55 3.41
N ALA A 20 7.49 -1.79 2.99
CA ALA A 20 6.95 -3.16 2.88
C ALA A 20 7.80 -4.02 1.92
N LEU A 21 8.27 -3.45 0.81
CA LEU A 21 9.10 -4.13 -0.18
C LEU A 21 10.50 -4.51 0.31
N LYS A 22 10.97 -3.99 1.45
CA LYS A 22 12.22 -4.46 2.08
C LYS A 22 12.20 -5.94 2.44
N ASN A 23 11.01 -6.54 2.56
CA ASN A 23 10.81 -7.98 2.73
C ASN A 23 11.16 -8.81 1.50
N VAL A 24 11.35 -8.17 0.34
CA VAL A 24 11.61 -8.84 -0.93
C VAL A 24 13.04 -8.54 -1.38
N PRO A 25 13.94 -9.55 -1.39
CA PRO A 25 15.35 -9.33 -1.74
C PRO A 25 15.54 -8.74 -3.14
N GLY A 26 16.34 -7.68 -3.24
CA GLY A 26 16.65 -7.02 -4.52
C GLY A 26 15.52 -6.17 -5.10
N VAL A 27 14.58 -5.73 -4.26
CA VAL A 27 13.53 -4.76 -4.59
C VAL A 27 13.70 -3.52 -3.71
N GLY A 28 13.67 -2.33 -4.30
CA GLY A 28 13.80 -1.08 -3.55
C GLY A 28 14.01 0.15 -4.44
N ALA A 29 13.99 1.33 -3.84
CA ALA A 29 14.25 2.60 -4.54
C ALA A 29 15.76 2.89 -4.57
N PHE A 30 16.46 2.41 -5.60
CA PHE A 30 17.93 2.52 -5.71
C PHE A 30 18.40 3.68 -6.60
N PHE A 31 17.52 4.24 -7.43
CA PHE A 31 17.87 5.29 -8.39
C PHE A 31 17.36 6.65 -7.90
N ALA A 32 18.24 7.65 -7.86
CA ALA A 32 17.94 9.00 -7.39
C ALA A 32 17.51 9.99 -8.50
N GLY A 33 17.47 9.52 -9.75
CA GLY A 33 17.21 10.38 -10.92
C GLY A 33 18.49 10.83 -11.62
N GLU A 34 18.30 11.73 -12.59
CA GLU A 34 19.37 12.40 -13.33
C GLU A 34 19.35 13.91 -13.05
N ASN A 35 20.36 14.66 -13.50
CA ASN A 35 20.51 16.09 -13.20
C ASN A 35 19.23 16.93 -13.44
N GLY A 36 18.47 16.63 -14.49
CA GLY A 36 17.26 17.38 -14.87
C GLY A 36 15.95 16.83 -14.29
N ASN A 37 15.97 15.68 -13.61
CA ASN A 37 14.78 15.03 -13.07
C ASN A 37 15.13 14.14 -11.87
N SER A 38 14.61 14.46 -10.69
CA SER A 38 14.75 13.63 -9.49
C SER A 38 13.65 12.58 -9.42
N THR A 39 13.98 11.36 -8.98
CA THR A 39 12.96 10.37 -8.65
C THR A 39 12.26 10.75 -7.35
N THR A 40 10.93 10.63 -7.34
CA THR A 40 10.09 10.90 -6.18
C THR A 40 9.18 9.70 -5.91
N GLY A 41 8.83 9.49 -4.64
CA GLY A 41 7.91 8.42 -4.24
C GLY A 41 8.49 7.02 -4.42
N ASP A 42 7.64 6.08 -4.83
CA ASP A 42 8.03 4.67 -5.01
C ASP A 42 8.67 4.43 -6.39
N ALA A 43 9.86 5.00 -6.60
CA ALA A 43 10.70 4.72 -7.78
C ALA A 43 11.38 3.35 -7.65
N ILE A 44 10.58 2.29 -7.68
CA ILE A 44 11.02 0.93 -7.35
C ILE A 44 11.81 0.30 -8.49
N TYR A 45 12.97 -0.24 -8.15
CA TYR A 45 13.79 -1.10 -9.00
C TYR A 45 13.67 -2.54 -8.51
N MET A 46 13.55 -3.46 -9.46
CA MET A 46 13.49 -4.89 -9.20
C MET A 46 14.29 -5.60 -10.29
N ARG A 47 15.13 -6.57 -9.93
CA ARG A 47 15.98 -7.30 -10.91
C ARG A 47 16.79 -6.39 -11.85
N GLY A 48 17.26 -5.24 -11.35
CA GLY A 48 18.16 -4.34 -12.07
C GLY A 48 17.50 -3.38 -13.06
N ALA A 49 16.17 -3.33 -13.16
CA ALA A 49 15.46 -2.36 -13.98
C ALA A 49 14.30 -1.71 -13.22
N ASP A 50 13.86 -0.55 -13.74
CA ASP A 50 12.76 0.22 -13.18
C ASP A 50 11.42 -0.55 -13.31
N THR A 51 10.70 -0.62 -12.20
CA THR A 51 9.42 -1.33 -12.01
C THR A 51 8.31 -0.38 -11.56
N SER A 52 8.60 0.92 -11.45
CA SER A 52 7.62 1.94 -11.01
C SER A 52 6.36 1.98 -11.89
N ASN A 53 6.47 1.61 -13.17
CA ASN A 53 5.34 1.54 -14.12
C ASN A 53 4.51 0.22 -14.05
N SER A 54 4.88 -0.67 -13.13
CA SER A 54 4.31 -2.02 -12.92
C SER A 54 3.87 -2.22 -11.47
N ILE A 55 3.44 -1.12 -10.85
CA ILE A 55 2.76 -1.09 -9.57
C ILE A 55 1.25 -1.06 -9.85
N TYR A 56 0.52 -1.91 -9.15
CA TYR A 56 -0.92 -2.12 -9.31
C TYR A 56 -1.60 -1.97 -7.95
N ILE A 57 -2.83 -1.49 -7.96
CA ILE A 57 -3.75 -1.52 -6.81
C ILE A 57 -4.96 -2.31 -7.28
N ASP A 58 -5.25 -3.42 -6.61
CA ASP A 58 -6.32 -4.35 -6.98
C ASP A 58 -6.25 -4.78 -8.46
N GLY A 59 -5.03 -4.95 -8.98
CA GLY A 59 -4.75 -5.33 -10.37
C GLY A 59 -4.91 -4.22 -11.41
N ILE A 60 -5.34 -3.02 -11.01
CA ILE A 60 -5.39 -1.84 -11.87
C ILE A 60 -4.07 -1.09 -11.75
N ARG A 61 -3.47 -0.69 -12.88
CA ARG A 61 -2.20 0.03 -12.87
C ARG A 61 -2.35 1.36 -12.16
N ASP A 62 -1.54 1.57 -11.13
CA ASP A 62 -1.48 2.85 -10.44
C ASP A 62 -0.37 3.72 -11.03
N ILE A 63 -0.76 4.82 -11.67
CA ILE A 63 0.13 5.67 -12.45
C ILE A 63 0.45 6.90 -11.60
N GLY A 64 1.59 6.89 -10.92
CA GLY A 64 2.03 8.05 -10.14
C GLY A 64 3.39 7.88 -9.47
N SER A 65 4.21 8.93 -9.54
CA SER A 65 5.49 9.04 -8.83
C SER A 65 5.31 9.56 -7.40
N VAL A 66 4.42 8.90 -6.66
CA VAL A 66 4.10 9.20 -5.25
C VAL A 66 4.48 8.02 -4.36
N SER A 67 4.65 8.27 -3.07
CA SER A 67 4.79 7.17 -2.10
C SER A 67 3.42 6.72 -1.66
N ARG A 68 3.16 5.41 -1.75
CA ARG A 68 1.90 4.77 -1.38
C ARG A 68 1.94 4.36 0.07
N ASP A 69 0.93 4.78 0.83
CA ASP A 69 0.76 4.38 2.21
C ASP A 69 0.06 3.01 2.31
N THR A 70 0.40 2.22 3.34
CA THR A 70 -0.13 0.87 3.56
C THR A 70 -1.40 0.82 4.43
N PHE A 71 -1.94 1.97 4.88
CA PHE A 71 -3.09 2.00 5.80
C PHE A 71 -4.33 1.27 5.27
N ASN A 72 -4.57 1.31 3.96
CA ASN A 72 -5.69 0.64 3.29
C ASN A 72 -5.27 -0.63 2.54
N THR A 73 -4.13 -1.24 2.89
CA THR A 73 -3.58 -2.41 2.18
C THR A 73 -3.65 -3.65 3.08
N GLU A 74 -4.26 -4.72 2.57
CA GLU A 74 -4.36 -6.01 3.25
C GLU A 74 -3.13 -6.89 2.97
N GLN A 75 -2.60 -6.83 1.74
CA GLN A 75 -1.36 -7.51 1.39
C GLN A 75 -0.68 -6.85 0.19
N VAL A 76 0.63 -7.06 0.08
CA VAL A 76 1.41 -6.70 -1.10
C VAL A 76 1.92 -7.97 -1.76
N GLU A 77 1.55 -8.16 -3.02
CA GLU A 77 1.97 -9.29 -3.84
C GLU A 77 3.10 -8.84 -4.77
N VAL A 78 4.19 -9.59 -4.78
CA VAL A 78 5.35 -9.31 -5.63
C VAL A 78 5.63 -10.51 -6.50
N ILE A 79 5.54 -10.31 -7.81
CA ILE A 79 5.89 -11.29 -8.83
C ILE A 79 7.22 -10.86 -9.44
N LYS A 80 8.23 -11.73 -9.31
CA LYS A 80 9.54 -11.53 -9.93
C LYS A 80 9.61 -12.28 -11.26
N GLY A 81 9.75 -11.53 -12.35
CA GLY A 81 9.73 -12.03 -13.73
C GLY A 81 8.50 -11.54 -14.48
N PRO A 82 8.53 -11.56 -15.83
CA PRO A 82 7.49 -10.94 -16.65
C PRO A 82 6.08 -11.45 -16.32
N SER A 83 5.16 -10.53 -16.04
CA SER A 83 3.76 -10.80 -15.69
C SER A 83 2.81 -10.29 -16.79
N GLY A 84 3.21 -10.51 -18.05
CA GLY A 84 2.51 -9.95 -19.21
C GLY A 84 1.11 -10.51 -19.44
N THR A 85 0.90 -11.77 -19.04
CA THR A 85 -0.40 -12.44 -19.08
C THR A 85 -1.39 -11.90 -18.06
N ASP A 86 -0.90 -11.40 -16.93
CA ASP A 86 -1.72 -11.05 -15.78
C ASP A 86 -2.18 -9.59 -15.87
N TYR A 87 -1.29 -8.70 -16.30
CA TYR A 87 -1.49 -7.25 -16.23
C TYR A 87 -1.18 -6.51 -17.54
N GLY A 88 -1.07 -7.24 -18.64
CA GLY A 88 -0.71 -6.69 -19.94
C GLY A 88 0.72 -6.12 -19.97
N ARG A 89 0.90 -4.89 -20.47
CA ARG A 89 2.24 -4.28 -20.61
C ARG A 89 2.88 -3.95 -19.26
N SER A 90 3.72 -4.81 -18.72
CA SER A 90 4.54 -4.57 -17.52
C SER A 90 6.03 -4.44 -17.86
N ALA A 91 6.82 -3.98 -16.90
CA ALA A 91 8.28 -4.02 -16.95
C ALA A 91 8.74 -5.49 -17.02
N PRO A 92 9.87 -5.79 -17.69
CA PRO A 92 10.40 -7.16 -17.77
C PRO A 92 10.90 -7.71 -16.42
N THR A 93 10.84 -6.90 -15.37
CA THR A 93 11.25 -7.20 -14.00
C THR A 93 10.18 -7.97 -13.23
N GLY A 94 8.90 -7.71 -13.55
CA GLY A 94 7.70 -8.28 -12.95
C GLY A 94 6.71 -7.23 -12.47
N SER A 95 5.90 -7.57 -11.48
CA SER A 95 4.81 -6.72 -10.98
C SER A 95 4.74 -6.68 -9.46
N ILE A 96 4.20 -5.57 -8.96
CA ILE A 96 3.88 -5.35 -7.55
C ILE A 96 2.41 -4.99 -7.47
N ASN A 97 1.61 -5.74 -6.73
CA ASN A 97 0.17 -5.51 -6.59
C ASN A 97 -0.19 -5.29 -5.12
N MET A 98 -0.76 -4.13 -4.80
CA MET A 98 -1.29 -3.80 -3.48
C MET A 98 -2.77 -4.20 -3.45
N ILE A 99 -3.13 -5.11 -2.56
CA ILE A 99 -4.52 -5.53 -2.39
C ILE A 99 -5.15 -4.63 -1.33
N SER A 100 -6.21 -3.92 -1.71
CA SER A 100 -6.92 -3.03 -0.81
C SER A 100 -7.69 -3.82 0.24
N LYS A 101 -7.82 -3.23 1.42
CA LYS A 101 -8.68 -3.73 2.49
C LYS A 101 -10.13 -3.76 2.03
N GLN A 102 -10.81 -4.87 2.31
CA GLN A 102 -12.22 -5.05 1.99
C GLN A 102 -13.06 -5.25 3.27
N PRO A 103 -14.38 -4.98 3.22
CA PRO A 103 -15.26 -5.23 4.36
C PRO A 103 -15.26 -6.71 4.76
N ARG A 104 -15.08 -6.96 6.06
CA ARG A 104 -15.03 -8.29 6.67
C ARG A 104 -16.41 -8.72 7.19
N ASN A 105 -16.54 -10.00 7.49
CA ASN A 105 -17.76 -10.61 8.04
C ASN A 105 -17.82 -10.52 9.58
N ASP A 106 -16.83 -9.90 10.22
CA ASP A 106 -16.79 -9.58 11.64
C ASP A 106 -16.86 -8.07 11.87
N SER A 107 -17.52 -7.62 12.93
CA SER A 107 -17.43 -6.21 13.35
C SER A 107 -16.25 -6.02 14.28
N GLY A 108 -15.47 -4.96 14.06
CA GLY A 108 -14.27 -4.68 14.84
C GLY A 108 -13.75 -3.26 14.61
N ILE A 109 -12.96 -2.79 15.57
CA ILE A 109 -12.30 -1.48 15.51
C ILE A 109 -10.84 -1.66 15.91
N ASP A 110 -9.95 -1.25 15.02
CA ASP A 110 -8.51 -1.23 15.25
C ASP A 110 -8.02 0.22 15.13
N ALA A 111 -7.33 0.71 16.15
CA ALA A 111 -6.75 2.05 16.15
C ALA A 111 -5.28 1.98 16.55
N SER A 112 -4.45 2.81 15.92
CA SER A 112 -3.03 2.92 16.27
C SER A 112 -2.61 4.38 16.40
N ALA A 113 -1.69 4.61 17.32
CA ALA A 113 -1.00 5.89 17.47
C ALA A 113 0.49 5.61 17.62
N SER A 114 1.33 6.33 16.89
CA SER A 114 2.77 6.17 16.88
C SER A 114 3.46 7.51 17.03
N ILE A 115 4.53 7.52 17.83
CA ILE A 115 5.44 8.65 17.98
C ILE A 115 6.88 8.16 17.77
N GLY A 116 7.75 9.00 17.23
CA GLY A 116 9.13 8.61 16.96
C GLY A 116 10.08 9.79 16.78
N SER A 117 11.29 9.47 16.33
CA SER A 117 12.34 10.45 16.05
C SER A 117 11.89 11.53 15.06
N ALA A 118 12.54 12.70 15.10
CA ALA A 118 12.25 13.82 14.19
C ALA A 118 10.78 14.29 14.21
N TRP A 119 10.15 14.28 15.39
CA TRP A 119 8.74 14.64 15.57
C TRP A 119 7.79 13.79 14.73
N PHE A 120 8.15 12.54 14.44
CA PHE A 120 7.27 11.59 13.79
C PHE A 120 6.01 11.38 14.65
N ARG A 121 4.84 11.58 14.04
CA ARG A 121 3.53 11.33 14.63
C ARG A 121 2.63 10.71 13.57
N ARG A 122 2.03 9.56 13.89
CA ARG A 122 1.10 8.86 13.01
C ARG A 122 -0.09 8.35 13.80
N GLY A 123 -1.28 8.45 13.21
CA GLY A 123 -2.49 7.82 13.72
C GLY A 123 -3.22 7.08 12.61
N THR A 124 -3.76 5.91 12.91
CA THR A 124 -4.63 5.16 12.00
C THR A 124 -5.88 4.68 12.72
N LEU A 125 -6.98 4.56 11.98
CA LEU A 125 -8.24 4.00 12.44
C LEU A 125 -8.81 3.11 11.34
N ASP A 126 -9.17 1.87 11.68
CA ASP A 126 -9.80 0.88 10.81
C ASP A 126 -11.06 0.39 11.53
N VAL A 127 -12.22 0.72 10.96
CA VAL A 127 -13.52 0.35 11.50
C VAL A 127 -14.19 -0.55 10.49
N ASN A 128 -14.54 -1.78 10.89
CA ASN A 128 -15.38 -2.68 10.11
C ASN A 128 -16.69 -2.93 10.87
N GLN A 129 -17.81 -2.79 10.19
CA GLN A 129 -19.13 -3.00 10.77
C GLN A 129 -20.01 -3.82 9.83
N VAL A 130 -20.45 -4.97 10.32
CA VAL A 130 -21.51 -5.76 9.68
C VAL A 130 -22.87 -5.12 9.97
N ILE A 131 -23.69 -4.98 8.93
CA ILE A 131 -25.02 -4.37 8.96
C ILE A 131 -26.01 -5.40 8.42
N GLY A 132 -26.74 -6.07 9.32
CA GLY A 132 -27.64 -7.18 8.97
C GLY A 132 -26.88 -8.43 8.52
N ASP A 133 -27.51 -9.26 7.69
CA ASP A 133 -26.97 -10.58 7.31
C ASP A 133 -26.12 -10.56 6.02
N THR A 134 -26.25 -9.53 5.20
CA THR A 134 -25.74 -9.50 3.82
C THR A 134 -24.86 -8.30 3.49
N THR A 135 -24.59 -7.42 4.48
CA THR A 135 -23.89 -6.16 4.23
C THR A 135 -22.81 -5.92 5.27
N ALA A 136 -21.66 -5.40 4.83
CA ALA A 136 -20.64 -4.83 5.71
C ALA A 136 -20.08 -3.54 5.13
N VAL A 137 -19.66 -2.64 6.01
CA VAL A 137 -18.97 -1.40 5.68
C VAL A 137 -17.62 -1.36 6.38
N ARG A 138 -16.62 -0.78 5.72
CA ARG A 138 -15.29 -0.57 6.30
C ARG A 138 -14.82 0.85 6.05
N LEU A 139 -14.23 1.47 7.07
CA LEU A 139 -13.64 2.80 6.99
C LEU A 139 -12.22 2.76 7.53
N ASN A 140 -11.24 3.04 6.66
CA ASN A 140 -9.85 3.25 7.03
C ASN A 140 -9.50 4.75 6.98
N VAL A 141 -8.84 5.25 8.02
CA VAL A 141 -8.37 6.64 8.14
C VAL A 141 -6.91 6.63 8.58
N MET A 142 -6.13 7.56 8.04
CA MET A 142 -4.73 7.74 8.40
C MET A 142 -4.34 9.22 8.41
N GLY A 143 -3.51 9.59 9.36
CA GLY A 143 -2.79 10.86 9.36
C GLY A 143 -1.35 10.67 9.82
N GLU A 144 -0.40 11.30 9.13
CA GLU A 144 1.01 11.25 9.46
C GLU A 144 1.66 12.62 9.26
N LYS A 145 2.54 12.98 10.19
CA LYS A 145 3.37 14.17 10.11
C LYS A 145 4.75 13.85 10.68
N THR A 146 5.79 14.20 9.94
CA THR A 146 7.17 13.94 10.36
C THR A 146 8.15 14.92 9.75
N HIS A 147 9.25 15.18 10.47
CA HIS A 147 10.48 15.71 9.88
C HIS A 147 11.40 14.54 9.51
N ASP A 148 12.52 14.82 8.85
CA ASP A 148 13.55 13.83 8.59
C ASP A 148 14.65 13.90 9.67
N ALA A 149 15.01 12.75 10.24
CA ALA A 149 16.00 12.67 11.31
C ALA A 149 17.44 12.88 10.83
N GLY A 150 17.70 12.64 9.55
CA GLY A 150 19.03 12.74 8.94
C GLY A 150 19.15 13.88 7.91
N ARG A 151 18.07 14.59 7.61
CA ARG A 151 18.06 15.68 6.62
C ARG A 151 17.34 16.92 7.14
N ASP A 152 18.07 18.03 7.17
CA ASP A 152 17.53 19.31 7.61
C ASP A 152 16.40 19.80 6.69
N LYS A 153 15.37 20.40 7.32
CA LYS A 153 14.21 21.05 6.68
C LYS A 153 13.28 20.15 5.88
N VAL A 154 13.58 18.86 5.70
CA VAL A 154 12.68 17.90 5.05
C VAL A 154 11.50 17.60 5.98
N LYS A 155 10.29 17.71 5.43
CA LYS A 155 9.03 17.46 6.12
C LYS A 155 8.13 16.63 5.22
N ASN A 156 7.40 15.69 5.82
CA ASN A 156 6.36 14.93 5.15
C ASN A 156 5.07 15.00 5.97
N GLU A 157 3.96 15.23 5.29
CA GLU A 157 2.64 15.28 5.88
C GLU A 157 1.64 14.67 4.90
N ARG A 158 0.86 13.70 5.39
CA ARG A 158 -0.11 12.96 4.56
C ARG A 158 -1.32 12.55 5.38
N TYR A 159 -2.46 12.53 4.71
CA TYR A 159 -3.74 12.12 5.28
C TYR A 159 -4.45 11.23 4.26
N GLY A 160 -5.19 10.23 4.74
CA GLY A 160 -5.90 9.29 3.90
C GLY A 160 -7.24 8.90 4.51
N VAL A 161 -8.23 8.70 3.66
CA VAL A 161 -9.53 8.13 4.02
C VAL A 161 -9.93 7.15 2.92
N ALA A 162 -10.39 5.96 3.32
CA ALA A 162 -10.80 4.90 2.42
C ALA A 162 -12.06 4.24 2.97
N PRO A 163 -13.25 4.72 2.58
CA PRO A 163 -14.51 4.04 2.82
C PRO A 163 -14.73 2.95 1.77
N SER A 164 -15.29 1.81 2.18
CA SER A 164 -15.73 0.73 1.29
C SER A 164 -16.99 0.07 1.85
N TYR A 165 -17.74 -0.59 0.97
CA TYR A 165 -18.89 -1.37 1.36
C TYR A 165 -18.98 -2.65 0.52
N ARG A 166 -19.58 -3.67 1.12
CA ARG A 166 -19.77 -4.96 0.48
C ARG A 166 -21.19 -5.42 0.72
N PHE A 167 -21.83 -5.87 -0.36
CA PHE A 167 -23.17 -6.43 -0.35
C PHE A 167 -23.15 -7.80 -1.02
N TRP A 168 -23.58 -8.83 -0.29
CA TRP A 168 -23.66 -10.22 -0.77
C TRP A 168 -25.09 -10.77 -0.58
N PRO A 169 -25.98 -10.58 -1.55
CA PRO A 169 -27.29 -11.21 -1.52
C PRO A 169 -27.16 -12.75 -1.59
N TRP A 170 -28.26 -13.44 -1.26
CA TRP A 170 -28.37 -14.91 -1.28
C TRP A 170 -28.25 -15.52 -2.70
N TYR A 171 -28.21 -14.68 -3.73
CA TYR A 171 -27.91 -15.05 -5.11
C TYR A 171 -26.41 -14.84 -5.37
N SER A 172 -25.78 -15.69 -6.18
CA SER A 172 -24.33 -15.88 -6.33
C SER A 172 -23.48 -14.68 -6.79
N GLU A 173 -23.99 -13.45 -6.74
CA GLU A 173 -23.31 -12.22 -7.13
C GLU A 173 -23.00 -11.38 -5.90
N SER A 174 -21.72 -11.09 -5.66
CA SER A 174 -21.27 -10.18 -4.60
C SER A 174 -20.71 -8.89 -5.20
N PHE A 175 -21.14 -7.74 -4.69
CA PHE A 175 -20.62 -6.43 -5.07
C PHE A 175 -19.66 -5.92 -4.00
N VAL A 176 -18.48 -5.48 -4.45
CA VAL A 176 -17.41 -4.89 -3.64
C VAL A 176 -17.04 -3.58 -4.31
N SER A 177 -17.07 -2.46 -3.58
CA SER A 177 -16.71 -1.13 -4.08
C SER A 177 -15.93 -0.32 -3.05
#